data_AF-A0A1G2DC53-F1
#
_entry.id   AF-A0A1G2DC53-F1
#
_cell.length_a   1.000
_cell.length_b   1.000
_cell.length_c   1.000
_cell.angle_alpha   90.00
_cell.angle_beta   90.00
_cell.angle_gamma   90.00
#
_symmetry.space_group_name_H-M   'P 1'
#
loop_
_entity.id
_entity.type
_entity.pdbx_description
1 polymer ?
#
loop_
_entity_poly.entity_id
_entity_poly.type
_entity_poly.pdbx_seq_one_letter_code
_entity_poly.pdbx_strand_id
1 'polypeptide(L)'
;MKAFTIGTIIVIAGALVVPAMIALDASREVAVICGIAVSVIGFVVQMRAAFSTKWKFERELRQAQENHAAVMNAAAKLPPEQAIALLLKNI
;
A
#
# COMPACT_ATOMS: atom_id res chain seq x y z
N MET A 1 3.55 -1.64 7.49
CA MET A 1 3.92 -2.94 8.09
C MET A 1 2.74 -3.64 8.77
N LYS A 2 2.05 -3.03 9.76
CA LYS A 2 0.95 -3.68 10.52
C LYS A 2 -0.12 -4.39 9.66
N ALA A 3 -0.59 -3.75 8.59
CA ALA A 3 -1.64 -4.33 7.73
C ALA A 3 -1.15 -5.49 6.83
N PHE A 4 0.15 -5.56 6.54
CA PHE A 4 0.75 -6.72 5.86
C PHE A 4 0.79 -7.93 6.80
N THR A 5 1.26 -7.73 8.04
CA THR A 5 1.28 -8.76 9.08
C THR A 5 -0.11 -9.30 9.40
N ILE A 6 -1.13 -8.42 9.49
CA ILE A 6 -2.52 -8.83 9.69
C ILE A 6 -3.01 -9.72 8.55
N GLY A 7 -2.75 -9.34 7.30
CA GLY A 7 -3.15 -10.18 6.16
C GLY A 7 -2.38 -11.51 6.09
N THR A 8 -1.13 -11.58 6.54
CA THR A 8 -0.40 -12.87 6.65
C THR A 8 -1.01 -13.76 7.74
N ILE A 9 -1.35 -13.20 8.90
CA ILE A 9 -2.00 -13.93 10.00
C ILE A 9 -3.35 -14.51 9.56
N ILE A 10 -4.15 -13.76 8.79
CA ILE A 10 -5.45 -14.23 8.27
C ILE A 10 -5.26 -15.40 7.30
N VAL A 11 -4.24 -15.37 6.44
CA VAL A 11 -3.95 -16.50 5.51
C VAL A 11 -3.53 -17.75 6.30
N ILE A 12 -2.67 -17.60 7.30
CA ILE A 12 -2.25 -18.72 8.17
C ILE A 12 -3.44 -19.27 8.95
N ALA A 13 -4.30 -18.41 9.49
CA ALA A 13 -5.52 -18.82 10.17
C ALA A 13 -6.49 -19.53 9.22
N GLY A 14 -6.61 -19.08 7.97
CA GLY A 14 -7.42 -19.72 6.94
C GLY A 14 -7.00 -21.16 6.64
N ALA A 15 -5.71 -21.47 6.71
CA ALA A 15 -5.21 -22.84 6.56
C ALA A 15 -5.68 -23.77 7.70
N LEU A 16 -5.94 -23.22 8.90
CA LEU A 16 -6.46 -23.96 10.06
C LEU A 16 -7.99 -24.12 10.03
N VAL A 17 -8.70 -23.33 9.22
CA VAL A 17 -10.16 -23.41 9.07
C VAL A 17 -10.58 -24.75 8.47
N VAL A 18 -9.84 -25.25 7.47
CA VAL A 18 -10.15 -26.53 6.80
C VAL A 18 -10.12 -27.72 7.76
N PRO A 19 -9.02 -27.97 8.52
CA PRO A 19 -8.99 -29.06 9.49
C PRO A 19 -9.95 -28.85 10.66
N ALA A 20 -10.19 -27.60 11.10
CA ALA A 20 -11.16 -27.32 12.16
C ALA A 20 -12.61 -27.63 11.73
N MET A 21 -12.98 -27.33 10.48
CA MET A 21 -14.30 -27.65 9.95
C MET A 21 -14.50 -29.14 9.72
N ILE A 22 -13.46 -29.86 9.28
CA ILE A 22 -13.49 -31.32 9.17
C ILE A 22 -13.65 -31.96 10.56
N ALA A 23 -13.02 -31.41 11.60
CA ALA A 23 -13.18 -31.88 12.98
C ALA A 23 -14.59 -31.63 13.56
N LEU A 24 -15.39 -30.75 12.93
CA LEU A 24 -16.76 -30.44 13.31
C LEU A 24 -17.81 -31.20 12.45
N ASP A 25 -17.39 -32.26 11.75
CA ASP A 25 -18.24 -33.05 10.84
C ASP A 25 -18.84 -32.24 9.67
N ALA A 26 -18.25 -31.10 9.33
CA ALA A 26 -18.67 -30.34 8.17
C ALA A 26 -18.30 -31.09 6.88
N SER A 27 -19.18 -31.03 5.87
CA SER A 27 -18.89 -31.58 4.54
C SER A 27 -17.57 -31.00 4.01
N ARG A 28 -16.74 -31.89 3.44
CA ARG A 28 -15.43 -31.54 2.89
C ARG A 28 -15.51 -30.43 1.85
N GLU A 29 -16.60 -30.39 1.07
CA GLU A 29 -16.85 -29.34 0.09
C GLU A 29 -17.03 -27.97 0.77
N VAL A 30 -17.79 -27.91 1.86
CA VAL A 30 -18.04 -26.68 2.63
C VAL A 30 -16.75 -26.19 3.29
N ALA A 31 -15.96 -27.11 3.86
CA ALA A 31 -14.68 -26.79 4.48
C ALA A 31 -13.69 -26.18 3.47
N VAL A 32 -13.61 -26.73 2.26
CA VAL A 32 -12.74 -26.22 1.20
C VAL A 32 -13.20 -24.84 0.72
N ILE A 33 -14.51 -24.64 0.50
CA ILE A 33 -15.06 -23.34 0.09
C ILE A 33 -14.76 -22.27 1.13
N CYS A 34 -14.97 -22.56 2.42
CA CYS A 34 -14.66 -21.64 3.51
C CYS A 34 -13.15 -21.34 3.60
N GLY A 35 -12.27 -22.35 3.46
CA GLY A 35 -10.82 -22.15 3.44
C GLY A 35 -10.35 -21.24 2.30
N ILE A 36 -10.91 -21.42 1.09
CA ILE A 36 -10.64 -20.56 -0.06
C ILE A 36 -11.13 -19.13 0.21
N ALA A 37 -12.36 -18.97 0.71
CA ALA A 37 -12.92 -17.65 1.01
C ALA A 37 -12.07 -16.87 2.03
N VAL A 38 -11.61 -17.52 3.10
CA VAL A 38 -10.75 -16.89 4.11
C VAL A 38 -9.39 -16.50 3.51
N SER A 39 -8.82 -17.34 2.66
CA SER A 39 -7.56 -17.06 1.97
C SER A 39 -7.67 -15.84 1.03
N VAL A 40 -8.77 -15.74 0.28
CA VAL A 40 -9.05 -14.59 -0.60
C VAL A 40 -9.20 -13.31 0.21
N ILE A 41 -9.93 -13.34 1.34
CA ILE A 41 -10.09 -12.18 2.22
C ILE A 41 -8.72 -11.73 2.76
N GLY A 42 -7.90 -12.67 3.24
CA GLY A 42 -6.54 -12.38 3.71
C GLY A 42 -5.67 -11.73 2.64
N PHE A 43 -5.76 -12.21 1.39
CA PHE A 43 -5.04 -11.66 0.25
C PHE A 43 -5.49 -10.24 -0.12
N VAL A 44 -6.80 -9.97 -0.14
CA VAL A 44 -7.35 -8.63 -0.42
C VAL A 44 -6.90 -7.62 0.63
N VAL A 45 -6.88 -8.00 1.91
CA VAL A 45 -6.38 -7.15 3.00
C VAL A 45 -4.89 -6.83 2.81
N GLN A 46 -4.09 -7.84 2.45
CA GLN A 46 -2.66 -7.67 2.13
C GLN A 46 -2.45 -6.73 0.93
N MET A 47 -3.20 -6.92 -0.15
CA MET A 47 -3.11 -6.05 -1.33
C MET A 47 -3.50 -4.62 -1.01
N ARG A 48 -4.62 -4.40 -0.31
CA ARG A 48 -5.04 -3.05 0.09
C ARG A 48 -3.97 -2.35 0.94
N ALA A 49 -3.31 -3.07 1.84
CA ALA A 49 -2.19 -2.54 2.62
C ALA A 49 -1.00 -2.12 1.73
N ALA A 50 -0.61 -2.98 0.79
CA ALA A 50 0.49 -2.71 -0.14
C ALA A 50 0.18 -1.52 -1.07
N PHE A 51 -1.02 -1.47 -1.64
CA PHE A 51 -1.45 -0.37 -2.52
C PHE A 51 -1.62 0.96 -1.78
N SER A 52 -2.10 0.96 -0.54
CA SER A 52 -2.21 2.20 0.25
C SER A 52 -0.84 2.87 0.47
N THR A 53 0.23 2.07 0.53
CA THR A 53 1.58 2.56 0.69
C THR A 53 2.07 3.18 -0.63
N LYS A 54 1.88 2.50 -1.77
CA LYS A 54 2.24 3.04 -3.09
C LYS A 54 1.51 4.34 -3.42
N TRP A 55 0.20 4.43 -3.14
CA TRP A 55 -0.60 5.62 -3.43
C TRP A 55 -0.23 6.83 -2.59
N LYS A 56 0.29 6.61 -1.37
CA LYS A 56 0.85 7.70 -0.56
C LYS A 56 2.16 8.21 -1.16
N PHE A 57 3.07 7.31 -1.52
CA PHE A 57 4.33 7.69 -2.16
C PHE A 57 4.13 8.40 -3.50
N GLU A 58 3.20 7.93 -4.35
CA GLU A 58 2.91 8.61 -5.62
C GLU A 58 2.29 10.00 -5.43
N ARG A 59 1.44 10.19 -4.41
CA ARG A 59 0.90 11.52 -4.08
C ARG A 59 1.98 12.45 -3.56
N GLU A 60 2.82 11.97 -2.65
CA GLU A 60 3.93 12.76 -2.10
C GLU A 60 4.92 13.14 -3.21
N LEU A 61 5.24 12.22 -4.13
CA LEU A 61 6.10 12.50 -5.28
C LEU A 61 5.47 13.50 -6.26
N ARG A 62 4.17 13.37 -6.58
CA ARG A 62 3.48 14.36 -7.43
C ARG A 62 3.46 15.73 -6.79
N GLN A 63 3.18 15.81 -5.48
CA GLN A 63 3.13 17.06 -4.76
C GLN A 63 4.52 17.70 -4.61
N ALA A 64 5.56 16.89 -4.44
CA ALA A 64 6.95 17.35 -4.47
C ALA A 64 7.36 17.84 -5.87
N GLN A 65 6.93 17.16 -6.94
CA GLN A 65 7.18 17.59 -8.32
C GLN A 65 6.45 18.90 -8.67
N GLU A 66 5.21 19.06 -8.22
CA GLU A 66 4.45 20.31 -8.40
C GLU A 66 5.11 21.47 -7.65
N ASN A 67 5.57 21.24 -6.42
CA ASN A 67 6.32 22.24 -5.65
C ASN A 67 7.67 22.58 -6.29
N HIS A 68 8.43 21.58 -6.76
CA HIS A 68 9.68 21.81 -7.49
C HIS A 68 9.44 22.54 -8.83
N ALA A 69 8.37 22.21 -9.56
CA ALA A 69 8.00 22.93 -10.78
C ALA A 69 7.61 24.39 -10.50
N ALA A 70 6.92 24.66 -9.39
CA ALA A 70 6.59 26.02 -8.96
C ALA A 70 7.84 26.83 -8.58
N VAL A 71 8.79 26.21 -7.87
CA VAL A 71 10.08 26.83 -7.52
C VAL A 71 10.94 27.08 -8.76
N MET A 72 10.98 26.14 -9.70
CA MET A 72 11.67 26.28 -11.00
C MET A 72 11.06 27.40 -11.87
N ASN A 73 9.73 27.52 -11.88
CA ASN A 73 9.03 28.58 -12.64
C ASN A 73 9.23 29.96 -11.99
N ALA A 74 9.25 30.03 -10.64
CA ALA A 74 9.60 31.24 -9.91
C ALA A 74 11.06 31.65 -10.16
N ALA A 75 11.98 30.68 -10.19
CA ALA A 75 13.39 30.92 -10.55
C ALA A 75 13.55 31.36 -12.01
N ALA A 76 12.78 30.80 -12.94
CA ALA A 76 12.85 31.16 -14.37
C ALA A 76 12.35 32.58 -14.67
N LYS A 77 11.55 33.20 -13.79
CA LYS A 77 11.07 34.59 -13.92
C LYS A 77 12.01 35.61 -13.27
N LEU A 78 13.03 35.16 -12.54
CA LEU A 78 14.00 36.02 -11.88
C LEU A 78 15.28 36.12 -12.71
N PRO A 79 16.03 37.24 -12.62
CA PRO A 79 17.34 37.34 -13.23
C PRO A 79 18.27 36.24 -12.69
N PRO A 80 19.18 35.69 -13.52
CA PRO A 80 19.90 34.45 -13.26
C PRO A 80 20.67 34.42 -11.94
N GLU A 81 21.20 35.56 -11.48
CA GLU A 81 21.89 35.67 -10.18
C GLU A 81 20.97 35.43 -8.97
N GLN A 82 19.71 35.87 -9.05
CA GLN A 82 18.71 35.64 -7.98
C GLN A 82 18.07 34.26 -8.10
N ALA A 83 17.90 33.75 -9.32
CA ALA A 83 17.40 32.40 -9.59
C ALA A 83 18.33 31.32 -9.02
N ILE A 84 19.64 31.47 -9.21
CA ILE A 84 20.66 30.55 -8.68
C ILE A 84 20.68 30.61 -7.13
N ALA A 85 20.59 31.79 -6.52
CA ALA A 85 20.50 31.94 -5.07
C ALA A 85 19.22 31.31 -4.48
N LEU A 86 18.09 31.41 -5.19
CA LEU A 86 16.81 30.84 -4.78
C LEU A 86 16.79 29.31 -4.93
N LEU A 87 17.45 28.77 -5.94
CA LEU A 87 17.67 27.32 -6.12
C LEU A 87 18.62 26.78 -5.06
N LEU A 88 19.75 27.44 -4.78
CA LEU A 88 20.71 27.04 -3.74
C LEU A 88 20.13 27.07 -2.32
N LYS A 89 19.14 27.93 -2.05
CA LYS A 89 18.48 28.03 -0.74
C LYS A 89 17.39 26.96 -0.52
N ASN A 90 16.90 26.34 -1.59
CA ASN A 90 15.81 25.36 -1.56
C ASN A 90 16.27 23.90 -1.84
N ILE A 91 17.57 23.68 -2.01
CA ILE A 91 18.23 22.35 -1.98
C ILE A 91 18.54 22.00 -0.53
#